data_AF-A0A4Z0MTL0-F1
#
_entry.id   AF-A0A4Z0MTL0-F1
#
_cell.length_a   1.000
_cell.length_b   1.000
_cell.length_c   1.000
_cell.angle_alpha   90.00
_cell.angle_beta   90.00
_cell.angle_gamma   90.00
#
_symmetry.space_group_name_H-M   'P 1'
#
loop_
_entity.id
_entity.type
_entity.pdbx_description
1 polymer ?
#
loop_
_entity_poly.entity_id
_entity_poly.type
_entity_poly.pdbx_seq_one_letter_code
_entity_poly.pdbx_strand_id
1 'polypeptide(L)'
;MNTTLPTTSLEKEYGCTDSRRQLSISLDQTYTIIRNQADFDKLVTGSCHPQIDFTKFDLVIGNKGSASGGSSIAYTYARECETGQLKLQVKFTRGMTNDAPILTYHALVPKLAPQETVQVDVEM
;
A
#
# COMPACT_ATOMS: atom_id res chain seq x y z
N MET A 1 6.00 23.66 3.96
CA MET A 1 4.59 23.21 3.86
C MET A 1 4.57 22.00 2.94
N ASN A 2 4.15 20.83 3.43
CA ASN A 2 4.14 19.59 2.64
C ASN A 2 2.88 19.57 1.74
N THR A 3 2.99 18.99 0.55
CA THR A 3 1.86 18.87 -0.36
C THR A 3 1.23 17.49 -0.21
N THR A 4 0.02 17.42 0.36
CA THR A 4 -0.75 16.16 0.37
C THR A 4 -1.14 15.80 -1.05
N LEU A 5 -0.86 14.55 -1.43
CA LEU A 5 -1.15 14.00 -2.74
C LEU A 5 -2.32 13.02 -2.64
N PRO A 6 -3.18 12.95 -3.66
CA PRO A 6 -4.26 11.99 -3.66
C PRO A 6 -3.69 10.57 -3.72
N THR A 7 -4.26 9.68 -2.93
CA THR A 7 -4.07 8.23 -3.06
C THR A 7 -5.41 7.56 -3.25
N THR A 8 -5.37 6.40 -3.87
CA THR A 8 -6.52 5.52 -4.00
C THR A 8 -6.12 4.10 -3.60
N SER A 9 -7.07 3.18 -3.63
CA SER A 9 -6.86 1.80 -3.20
C SER A 9 -7.56 0.87 -4.17
N LEU A 10 -7.13 -0.39 -4.22
CA LEU A 10 -7.74 -1.38 -5.11
C LEU A 10 -9.24 -1.56 -4.85
N GLU A 11 -9.65 -1.43 -3.59
CA GLU A 11 -11.06 -1.48 -3.18
C GLU A 11 -11.88 -0.33 -3.77
N LYS A 12 -11.27 0.86 -3.89
CA LYS A 12 -11.93 2.08 -4.37
C LYS A 12 -11.93 2.20 -5.89
N GLU A 13 -10.83 1.86 -6.55
CA GLU A 13 -10.73 1.92 -8.02
C GLU A 13 -11.37 0.71 -8.70
N TYR A 14 -11.21 -0.49 -8.12
CA TYR A 14 -11.53 -1.75 -8.79
C TYR A 14 -12.59 -2.57 -8.05
N GLY A 15 -13.11 -2.08 -6.93
CA GLY A 15 -14.16 -2.78 -6.17
C GLY A 15 -13.70 -4.03 -5.44
N CYS A 16 -12.39 -4.22 -5.22
CA CYS A 16 -11.89 -5.32 -4.40
C CYS A 16 -12.55 -5.30 -3.01
N THR A 17 -12.92 -6.48 -2.49
CA THR A 17 -13.50 -6.62 -1.15
C THR A 17 -12.49 -7.33 -0.25
N ASP A 18 -12.24 -6.82 0.96
CA ASP A 18 -11.34 -7.43 1.95
C ASP A 18 -9.90 -7.66 1.44
N SER A 19 -9.43 -6.80 0.53
CA SER A 19 -8.10 -6.91 -0.08
C SER A 19 -6.95 -6.96 0.95
N ARG A 20 -7.14 -6.39 2.15
CA ARG A 20 -6.15 -6.42 3.24
C ARG A 20 -5.90 -7.81 3.84
N ARG A 21 -6.88 -8.71 3.72
CA ARG A 21 -6.84 -10.10 4.21
C ARG A 21 -6.81 -11.11 3.08
N GLN A 22 -7.43 -10.79 1.94
CA GLN A 22 -7.47 -11.66 0.76
C GLN A 22 -6.23 -11.54 -0.11
N LEU A 23 -5.51 -10.42 -0.06
CA LEU A 23 -4.21 -10.30 -0.71
C LEU A 23 -3.12 -10.72 0.26
N SER A 24 -2.25 -11.60 -0.22
CA SER A 24 -1.02 -12.01 0.42
C SER A 24 0.14 -11.65 -0.51
N ILE A 25 1.11 -10.93 0.02
CA ILE A 25 2.35 -10.63 -0.68
C ILE A 25 3.50 -11.26 0.08
N SER A 26 4.38 -11.98 -0.63
CA SER A 26 5.61 -12.52 -0.06
C SER A 26 6.74 -11.55 -0.33
N LEU A 27 7.21 -10.85 0.70
CA LEU A 27 8.33 -9.92 0.62
C LEU A 27 9.33 -10.26 1.73
N ASP A 28 10.61 -10.22 1.39
CA ASP A 28 11.71 -10.21 2.37
C ASP A 28 11.88 -8.84 3.05
N GLN A 29 11.23 -7.81 2.51
CA GLN A 29 11.29 -6.42 2.96
C GLN A 29 9.92 -5.92 3.43
N THR A 30 9.90 -4.81 4.16
CA THR A 30 8.67 -4.24 4.74
C THR A 30 7.63 -3.87 3.68
N TYR A 31 8.07 -3.35 2.52
CA TYR A 31 7.20 -2.97 1.41
C TYR A 31 7.95 -3.04 0.08
N THR A 32 7.20 -3.06 -1.02
CA THR A 32 7.72 -2.90 -2.37
C THR A 32 6.85 -1.94 -3.18
N ILE A 33 7.41 -1.42 -4.26
CA ILE A 33 6.71 -0.54 -5.20
C ILE A 33 6.60 -1.28 -6.53
N ILE A 34 5.38 -1.65 -6.88
CA ILE A 34 5.05 -2.34 -8.11
C ILE A 34 4.67 -1.31 -9.17
N ARG A 35 5.36 -1.37 -10.31
CA ARG A 35 5.21 -0.39 -11.42
C ARG A 35 4.65 -0.99 -12.69
N ASN A 36 4.30 -2.27 -12.68
CA ASN A 36 3.74 -2.99 -13.80
C ASN A 36 2.91 -4.19 -13.33
N GLN A 37 2.01 -4.65 -14.20
CA GLN A 37 1.09 -5.74 -13.88
C GLN A 37 1.80 -7.08 -13.72
N ALA A 38 2.87 -7.33 -14.46
CA ALA A 38 3.58 -8.62 -14.37
C ALA A 38 4.22 -8.82 -12.99
N ASP A 39 4.78 -7.77 -12.38
CA ASP A 39 5.27 -7.82 -10.99
C ASP A 39 4.13 -7.91 -9.98
N PHE A 40 2.98 -7.28 -10.25
CA PHE A 40 1.79 -7.43 -9.41
C PHE A 40 1.32 -8.88 -9.34
N ASP A 41 1.09 -9.52 -10.50
CA ASP A 41 0.65 -10.92 -10.59
C ASP A 41 1.68 -11.91 -10.01
N LYS A 42 2.97 -11.57 -10.07
CA LYS A 42 4.04 -12.41 -9.51
C LYS A 42 4.17 -12.30 -8.00
N LEU A 43 4.08 -11.09 -7.45
CA LEU A 43 4.35 -10.83 -6.04
C LEU A 43 3.08 -10.96 -5.20
N VAL A 44 1.96 -10.48 -5.73
CA VAL A 44 0.67 -10.41 -5.03
C VAL A 44 -0.15 -11.63 -5.39
N THR A 45 -0.49 -12.42 -4.39
CA THR A 45 -1.37 -13.58 -4.51
C THR A 45 -2.66 -13.29 -3.79
N GLY A 46 -3.80 -13.70 -4.35
CA GLY A 46 -5.08 -13.49 -3.70
C GLY A 46 -6.25 -13.52 -4.66
N SER A 47 -7.45 -13.40 -4.11
CA SER A 47 -8.68 -13.48 -4.90
C SER A 47 -8.94 -12.23 -5.75
N CYS A 48 -8.37 -11.07 -5.36
CA CYS A 48 -8.58 -9.82 -6.09
C CYS A 48 -7.36 -9.44 -6.94
N HIS A 49 -7.40 -9.81 -8.21
CA HIS A 49 -6.36 -9.47 -9.19
C HIS A 49 -6.92 -8.55 -10.29
N PRO A 50 -7.15 -7.26 -9.98
CA PRO A 50 -7.60 -6.32 -11.00
C PRO A 50 -6.46 -5.95 -11.97
N GLN A 51 -6.82 -5.51 -13.16
CA GLN A 51 -5.87 -4.95 -14.12
C GLN A 51 -5.60 -3.48 -13.76
N ILE A 52 -4.49 -3.24 -13.07
CA ILE A 52 -4.11 -1.91 -12.60
C ILE A 52 -3.55 -1.08 -13.76
N ASP A 53 -4.00 0.17 -13.88
CA ASP A 53 -3.48 1.09 -14.90
C ASP A 53 -2.15 1.70 -14.43
N PHE A 54 -1.07 0.92 -14.57
CA PHE A 54 0.29 1.32 -14.20
C PHE A 54 0.87 2.45 -15.06
N THR A 55 0.11 2.97 -16.04
CA THR A 55 0.50 4.19 -16.77
C THR A 55 0.17 5.44 -15.97
N LYS A 56 -0.83 5.36 -15.08
CA LYS A 56 -1.31 6.47 -14.24
C LYS A 56 -0.90 6.33 -12.79
N PHE A 57 -0.75 5.10 -12.32
CA PHE A 57 -0.50 4.82 -10.92
C PHE A 57 0.69 3.88 -10.74
N ASP A 58 1.30 3.92 -9.57
CA ASP A 58 2.15 2.84 -9.07
C ASP A 58 1.51 2.27 -7.81
N LEU A 59 1.68 0.97 -7.60
CA LEU A 59 1.13 0.30 -6.43
C LEU A 59 2.22 0.14 -5.38
N VAL A 60 2.04 0.80 -4.24
CA VAL A 60 2.85 0.54 -3.05
C VAL A 60 2.14 -0.53 -2.24
N ILE A 61 2.82 -1.65 -1.98
CA ILE A 61 2.24 -2.77 -1.25
C ILE A 61 3.27 -3.35 -0.29
N GLY A 62 2.83 -3.70 0.91
CA GLY A 62 3.65 -4.34 1.92
C GLY A 62 2.80 -5.25 2.80
N ASN A 63 3.47 -6.06 3.60
CA ASN A 63 2.81 -6.84 4.63
C ASN A 63 3.35 -6.39 5.99
N LYS A 64 2.51 -6.45 7.01
CA LYS A 64 2.95 -6.28 8.39
C LYS A 64 2.16 -7.23 9.27
N GLY A 65 2.88 -7.97 10.11
CA GLY A 65 2.25 -8.74 11.18
C GLY A 65 1.53 -7.77 12.12
N SER A 66 0.21 -7.79 12.12
CA SER A 66 -0.60 -7.03 13.07
C SER A 66 -0.94 -7.97 14.21
N ALA A 67 -0.58 -7.63 15.44
CA ALA A 67 -0.98 -8.38 16.64
C ALA A 67 -2.50 -8.27 16.94
N SER A 68 -3.29 -7.71 16.03
CA SER A 68 -4.71 -7.50 16.22
C SER A 68 -5.47 -7.59 14.90
N GLY A 69 -6.48 -8.46 14.87
CA GLY A 69 -7.25 -8.80 13.66
C GLY A 69 -8.22 -7.71 13.21
N GLY A 70 -8.46 -6.68 14.04
CA GLY A 70 -9.41 -5.60 13.76
C GLY A 70 -8.77 -4.29 13.28
N SER A 71 -7.56 -4.30 12.74
CA SER A 71 -6.84 -3.05 12.47
C SER A 71 -7.34 -2.33 11.21
N SER A 72 -7.81 -1.09 11.38
CA SER A 72 -8.05 -0.16 10.26
C SER A 72 -6.71 0.42 9.80
N ILE A 73 -6.55 0.63 8.50
CA ILE A 73 -5.32 1.17 7.92
C ILE A 73 -5.65 2.51 7.29
N ALA A 74 -5.00 3.57 7.74
CA ALA A 74 -5.09 4.90 7.15
C ALA A 74 -3.82 5.19 6.35
N TYR A 75 -4.00 5.81 5.18
CA TYR A 75 -2.91 6.15 4.28
C TYR A 75 -2.85 7.67 4.11
N THR A 76 -1.67 8.24 4.36
CA THR A 76 -1.41 9.66 4.13
C THR A 76 -0.21 9.77 3.20
N TYR A 77 -0.44 10.26 1.99
CA TYR A 77 0.62 10.46 1.01
C TYR A 77 0.89 11.95 0.85
N ALA A 78 2.14 12.33 1.03
CA ALA A 78 2.56 13.72 0.91
C ALA A 78 3.95 13.83 0.30
N ARG A 79 4.17 14.92 -0.42
CA ARG A 79 5.48 15.32 -0.90
C ARG A 79 6.10 16.30 0.07
N GLU A 80 7.31 15.99 0.52
CA GLU A 80 8.13 16.92 1.28
C GLU A 80 8.69 17.99 0.34
N CYS A 81 8.44 19.26 0.64
CA CYS A 81 8.85 20.36 -0.26
C CYS A 81 10.33 20.71 -0.15
N GLU A 82 10.99 20.37 0.96
CA GLU A 82 12.40 20.70 1.19
C GLU A 82 13.34 19.73 0.45
N THR A 83 13.03 18.44 0.49
CA THR A 83 13.82 17.39 -0.19
C THR A 83 13.20 16.95 -1.51
N GLY A 84 11.93 17.30 -1.77
CA GLY A 84 11.16 16.77 -2.88
C GLY A 84 10.70 15.32 -2.69
N GLN A 85 11.00 14.70 -1.54
CA GLN A 85 10.81 13.28 -1.29
C GLN A 85 9.33 12.93 -1.05
N LEU A 86 8.89 11.82 -1.64
CA LEU A 86 7.52 11.33 -1.51
C LEU A 86 7.44 10.41 -0.29
N LYS A 87 6.56 10.72 0.65
CA LYS A 87 6.38 9.94 1.88
C LYS A 87 4.94 9.41 1.95
N LEU A 88 4.82 8.10 2.09
CA LEU A 88 3.56 7.41 2.36
C LEU A 88 3.54 6.95 3.81
N GLN A 89 2.76 7.62 4.64
CA GLN A 89 2.49 7.17 6.01
C GLN A 89 1.35 6.17 6.00
N VAL A 90 1.61 5.01 6.59
CA VAL A 90 0.65 3.93 6.78
C VAL A 90 0.41 3.80 8.27
N LYS A 91 -0.74 4.24 8.75
CA LYS A 91 -1.10 4.20 10.17
C LYS A 91 -2.03 3.03 10.43
N PHE A 92 -1.57 2.09 11.23
CA PHE A 92 -2.37 0.95 11.69
C PHE A 92 -3.09 1.34 12.98
N THR A 93 -4.41 1.40 12.95
CA THR A 93 -5.22 1.63 14.15
C THR A 93 -5.66 0.29 14.72
N ARG A 94 -5.08 -0.11 15.86
CA ARG A 94 -5.32 -1.41 16.50
C ARG A 94 -6.80 -1.61 16.86
N GLY A 95 -7.38 -2.73 16.42
CA GLY A 95 -8.71 -3.20 16.87
C GLY A 95 -8.61 -4.08 18.12
N MET A 96 -9.73 -4.29 18.83
CA MET A 96 -9.77 -5.02 20.12
C MET A 96 -9.52 -6.55 20.05
N THR A 97 -9.29 -7.13 18.87
CA THR A 97 -9.19 -8.59 18.73
C THR A 97 -7.75 -9.07 18.85
N ASN A 98 -7.51 -10.10 19.66
CA ASN A 98 -6.17 -10.68 19.96
C ASN A 98 -5.69 -11.70 18.90
N ASP A 99 -6.39 -11.82 17.78
CA ASP A 99 -5.90 -12.63 16.66
C ASP A 99 -4.80 -11.84 15.94
N ALA A 100 -3.67 -12.47 15.63
CA ALA A 100 -2.53 -11.82 14.99
C ALA A 100 -2.40 -12.19 13.50
N PRO A 101 -3.34 -11.80 12.62
CA PRO A 101 -3.19 -12.07 11.20
C PRO A 101 -2.14 -11.14 10.59
N ILE A 102 -1.42 -11.66 9.60
CA ILE A 102 -0.61 -10.84 8.70
C ILE A 102 -1.59 -9.98 7.90
N LEU A 103 -1.47 -8.66 8.01
CA LEU A 103 -2.26 -7.72 7.23
C LEU A 103 -1.42 -7.19 6.07
N THR A 104 -1.98 -7.28 4.87
CA THR A 104 -1.39 -6.68 3.68
C THR A 104 -1.95 -5.27 3.54
N TYR A 105 -1.07 -4.29 3.45
CA TYR A 105 -1.44 -2.90 3.19
C TYR A 105 -1.02 -2.53 1.77
N HIS A 106 -1.87 -1.78 1.08
CA HIS A 106 -1.59 -1.34 -0.28
C HIS A 106 -2.23 0.02 -0.53
N ALA A 107 -1.54 0.83 -1.32
CA ALA A 107 -1.98 2.15 -1.75
C ALA A 107 -1.55 2.38 -3.19
N LEU A 108 -2.49 2.85 -4.01
CA LEU A 108 -2.21 3.33 -5.35
C LEU A 108 -1.82 4.79 -5.24
N VAL A 109 -0.55 5.06 -5.57
CA VAL A 109 0.01 6.41 -5.66
C VAL A 109 0.01 6.83 -7.14
N PRO A 110 -0.04 8.13 -7.43
CA PRO A 110 0.21 8.65 -8.78
C PRO A 110 1.55 8.14 -9.33
N LYS A 111 1.62 7.96 -10.65
CA LYS A 111 2.80 7.46 -11.34
C LYS A 111 4.05 8.22 -10.93
N LEU A 112 5.04 7.48 -10.45
CA LEU A 112 6.36 7.97 -10.07
C LEU A 112 7.25 8.04 -11.31
N ALA A 113 8.13 9.04 -11.38
CA ALA A 113 9.20 9.03 -12.37
C ALA A 113 10.13 7.81 -12.16
N PRO A 114 10.90 7.41 -13.18
CA PRO A 114 11.73 6.20 -13.12
C PRO A 114 12.68 6.15 -11.92
N GLN A 115 13.19 7.30 -11.49
CA GLN A 115 14.11 7.44 -10.35
C GLN A 115 13.44 7.92 -9.06
N GLU A 116 12.16 8.30 -9.11
CA GLU A 116 11.43 8.68 -7.91
C GLU A 116 11.15 7.46 -7.06
N THR A 117 11.24 7.60 -5.75
CA THR A 117 10.91 6.55 -4.79
C THR A 117 9.96 7.10 -3.74
N VAL A 118 9.15 6.22 -3.17
CA VAL A 118 8.23 6.55 -2.09
C VAL A 118 8.77 5.94 -0.82
N GLN A 119 9.06 6.79 0.17
CA GLN A 119 9.42 6.36 1.49
C GLN A 119 8.15 5.95 2.24
N VAL A 120 8.01 4.66 2.54
CA VAL A 120 6.88 4.15 3.31
C VAL A 120 7.24 4.13 4.79
N ASP A 121 6.43 4.80 5.59
CA ASP A 121 6.60 4.94 7.02
C ASP A 121 5.39 4.30 7.71
N VAL A 122 5.64 3.20 8.41
CA VAL A 122 4.55 2.38 8.96
C VAL A 122 4.43 2.60 10.47
N GLU A 123 3.46 3.42 10.85
CA GLU A 123 3.13 3.74 12.24
C GLU A 123 2.07 2.77 12.81
N MET A 124 2.18 2.46 14.09
CA MET A 124 1.32 1.52 14.83
C MET A 124 0.63 2.22 16.01
#